data_AF-A0A3P8NT57-F1
#
_entry.id   AF-A0A3P8NT57-F1
#
_cell.length_a   1.000
_cell.length_b   1.000
_cell.length_c   1.000
_cell.angle_alpha   90.00
_cell.angle_beta   90.00
_cell.angle_gamma   90.00
#
_symmetry.space_group_name_H-M   'P 1'
#
loop_
_entity.id
_entity.type
_entity.pdbx_description
1 polymer ?
#
loop_
_entity_poly.entity_id
_entity_poly.type
_entity_poly.pdbx_seq_one_letter_code
_entity_poly.pdbx_strand_id
1 'polypeptide(L)'
;MLSLWLFLLPCLNFVPQALSEKGLELPQYDGKDRVLDINDKNYKKALKQHSMLCLFYHEPIADSKELQKQHQMTELVLELVAQVMEEKDIGFGMVDSHKDAKIAKKLGLEEEGSMYVFKADRVIEFDGLLSANTLAEFLLDLLEEPVEIIGNALELRAFDRMEEDIRLIGYFKSEESEHYEAFKEAAEQFQPYIKFFATFEKSVAKELSLKLNEVDFYEPFMEEPVSIPGKPHSEEELVEFITEHRPTLRKLRAENMFETWEDDIEGIHIVAFAEEEDPDGYEFLEILKEVARDNTHLPELSIVWIDPDDFPLLIPYWEKTFKVDLFRPQIGVVNVTDADSVWLEMDDEEDLPTAEELEDWIEDVLSGKVNTEDDDDDDDDDDDEDNDEDDEDNEDDNEDDNEEEDDDNDNDDDNDTMKSKEHTRQVRDKVNEKFKAGLGYKKIPQALNILRSTVQAIIQKWKEYGTTVNLPRQGRPPKLTGRTRRALIRNAVKRPMVTLNELQRSTAQVGESVHRTTISRALQKVGLYGRVARRKPLLT
;
A
#
# COMPACT_ATOMS: atom_id res chain seq x y z
N MET A 1 26.34 36.12 65.99
CA MET A 1 26.11 35.89 64.56
C MET A 1 25.18 34.70 64.39
N LEU A 2 23.86 34.92 64.46
CA LEU A 2 22.78 33.97 64.12
C LEU A 2 21.45 34.66 64.42
N SER A 3 21.02 35.56 63.52
CA SER A 3 19.73 36.24 63.65
C SER A 3 19.37 36.88 62.30
N LEU A 4 19.00 36.07 61.31
CA LEU A 4 18.39 36.57 60.06
C LEU A 4 17.82 35.46 59.15
N TRP A 5 17.18 34.43 59.70
CA TRP A 5 16.54 33.39 58.88
C TRP A 5 15.24 32.91 59.53
N LEU A 6 14.17 33.73 59.49
CA LEU A 6 12.81 33.28 59.82
C LEU A 6 11.71 34.25 59.34
N PHE A 7 11.90 34.91 58.19
CA PHE A 7 10.84 35.73 57.54
C PHE A 7 10.88 35.64 56.00
N LEU A 8 10.98 34.43 55.45
CA LEU A 8 10.81 34.18 54.01
C LEU A 8 9.94 32.94 53.77
N LEU A 9 8.72 32.93 54.32
CA LEU A 9 7.75 31.86 54.10
C LEU A 9 6.28 32.35 54.19
N PRO A 10 5.94 33.48 53.55
CA PRO A 10 4.63 33.53 52.87
C PRO A 10 4.67 34.30 51.54
N CYS A 11 5.69 34.12 50.69
CA CYS A 11 5.73 34.72 49.35
C CYS A 11 5.79 33.68 48.20
N LEU A 12 5.31 32.45 48.43
CA LEU A 12 5.25 31.38 47.43
C LEU A 12 3.82 31.00 46.99
N ASN A 13 2.81 31.82 47.27
CA ASN A 13 1.42 31.55 46.90
C ASN A 13 0.77 32.63 46.02
N PHE A 14 1.54 33.30 45.16
CA PHE A 14 1.00 34.07 44.04
C PHE A 14 1.93 33.95 42.83
N VAL A 15 2.21 32.72 42.41
CA VAL A 15 2.42 32.50 40.98
C VAL A 15 1.01 32.44 40.40
N PRO A 16 0.59 33.39 39.55
CA PRO A 16 -0.59 33.15 38.75
C PRO A 16 -0.31 31.85 38.00
N GLN A 17 -1.08 30.80 38.27
CA GLN A 17 -1.18 29.71 37.30
C GLN A 17 -1.51 30.42 36.00
N ALA A 18 -0.55 30.47 35.08
CA ALA A 18 -0.85 30.80 33.72
C ALA A 18 -1.95 29.80 33.35
N LEU A 19 -3.19 30.28 33.25
CA LEU A 19 -4.17 29.56 32.46
C LEU A 19 -3.45 29.39 31.14
N SER A 20 -3.11 28.13 30.81
CA SER A 20 -2.86 27.80 29.42
C SER A 20 -4.05 28.40 28.68
N GLU A 21 -3.79 29.36 27.80
CA GLU A 21 -4.79 29.77 26.82
C GLU A 21 -5.30 28.46 26.22
N LYS A 22 -6.60 28.21 26.36
CA LYS A 22 -7.22 27.01 25.79
C LYS A 22 -6.88 27.06 24.30
N GLY A 23 -6.01 26.14 23.87
CA GLY A 23 -5.67 26.01 22.47
C GLY A 23 -6.89 25.60 21.66
N LEU A 24 -6.69 25.30 20.38
CA LEU A 24 -7.71 24.66 19.56
C LEU A 24 -8.16 23.35 20.26
N GLU A 25 -9.35 23.36 20.84
CA GLU A 25 -9.97 22.14 21.37
C GLU A 25 -10.46 21.35 20.14
N LEU A 26 -9.78 20.24 19.83
CA LEU A 26 -10.22 19.32 18.79
C LEU A 26 -11.58 18.74 19.21
N PRO A 27 -12.60 18.77 18.33
CA PRO A 27 -13.90 18.17 18.63
C PRO A 27 -13.74 16.70 19.05
N GLN A 28 -14.45 16.32 20.11
CA GLN A 28 -14.59 14.93 20.53
C GLN A 28 -16.01 14.47 20.26
N TYR A 29 -16.22 13.17 20.09
CA TYR A 29 -17.56 12.61 20.02
C TYR A 29 -18.37 13.04 21.25
N ASP A 30 -19.52 13.67 21.03
CA ASP A 30 -20.29 14.34 22.07
C ASP A 30 -21.35 13.44 22.73
N GLY A 31 -21.47 12.19 22.26
CA GLY A 31 -22.36 11.17 22.82
C GLY A 31 -23.84 11.40 22.54
N LYS A 32 -24.20 12.26 21.57
CA LYS A 32 -25.58 12.41 21.13
C LYS A 32 -25.90 11.46 19.99
N ASP A 33 -27.12 10.93 20.02
CA ASP A 33 -27.67 10.08 18.97
C ASP A 33 -28.15 10.95 17.79
N ARG A 34 -27.58 10.71 16.61
CA ARG A 34 -27.92 11.38 15.34
C ARG A 34 -28.36 10.38 14.28
N VAL A 35 -27.94 9.13 14.37
CA VAL A 35 -28.26 8.07 13.41
C VAL A 35 -29.68 7.56 13.67
N LEU A 36 -30.49 7.52 12.63
CA LEU A 36 -31.91 7.13 12.72
C LEU A 36 -32.12 5.63 12.44
N ASP A 37 -32.92 4.95 13.27
CA ASP A 37 -33.50 3.64 12.91
C ASP A 37 -34.61 3.85 11.86
N ILE A 38 -34.32 3.59 10.58
CA ILE A 38 -35.20 3.87 9.45
C ILE A 38 -36.17 2.70 9.22
N ASN A 39 -37.46 3.03 9.19
CA ASN A 39 -38.56 2.09 9.05
C ASN A 39 -39.74 2.67 8.25
N ASP A 40 -40.78 1.86 8.05
CA ASP A 40 -41.99 2.22 7.31
C ASP A 40 -42.67 3.53 7.79
N LYS A 41 -42.43 3.96 9.04
CA LYS A 41 -43.08 5.15 9.63
C LYS A 41 -42.30 6.45 9.39
N ASN A 42 -40.98 6.41 9.29
CA ASN A 42 -40.13 7.61 9.28
C ASN A 42 -39.34 7.83 7.98
N TYR A 43 -39.15 6.82 7.12
CA TYR A 43 -38.27 6.92 5.95
C TYR A 43 -38.60 8.10 5.03
N LYS A 44 -39.90 8.35 4.74
CA LYS A 44 -40.34 9.48 3.91
C LYS A 44 -40.02 10.84 4.52
N LYS A 45 -39.98 10.91 5.86
CA LYS A 45 -39.62 12.14 6.55
C LYS A 45 -38.11 12.34 6.47
N ALA A 46 -37.33 11.29 6.73
CA ALA A 46 -35.86 11.33 6.65
C ALA A 46 -35.39 11.80 5.26
N LEU A 47 -35.91 11.19 4.18
CA LEU A 47 -35.59 11.56 2.80
C LEU A 47 -35.94 13.01 2.42
N LYS A 48 -36.87 13.65 3.13
CA LYS A 48 -37.28 15.04 2.86
C LYS A 48 -36.64 16.06 3.78
N GLN A 49 -36.05 15.60 4.87
CA GLN A 49 -35.54 16.46 5.92
C GLN A 49 -34.15 16.99 5.58
N HIS A 50 -33.39 16.22 4.80
CA HIS A 50 -32.00 16.49 4.48
C HIS A 50 -31.81 16.56 2.96
N SER A 51 -30.89 17.41 2.52
CA SER A 51 -30.43 17.47 1.13
C SER A 51 -29.75 16.18 0.67
N MET A 52 -29.11 15.48 1.61
CA MET A 52 -28.48 14.18 1.42
C MET A 52 -28.80 13.26 2.61
N LEU A 53 -29.13 11.99 2.35
CA LEU A 53 -29.39 10.99 3.39
C LEU A 53 -28.52 9.76 3.16
N CYS A 54 -27.70 9.41 4.14
CA CYS A 54 -26.85 8.22 4.13
C CYS A 54 -27.53 7.11 4.92
N LEU A 55 -27.75 5.95 4.30
CA LEU A 55 -28.40 4.79 4.89
C LEU A 55 -27.47 3.59 4.87
N PHE A 56 -27.08 3.11 6.05
CA PHE A 56 -26.37 1.86 6.20
C PHE A 56 -27.37 0.70 6.20
N TYR A 57 -27.28 -0.19 5.22
CA TYR A 57 -28.12 -1.37 5.11
C TYR A 57 -27.44 -2.54 5.83
N HIS A 58 -28.06 -3.10 6.86
CA HIS A 58 -27.38 -4.04 7.74
C HIS A 58 -28.16 -5.32 7.99
N GLU A 59 -27.39 -6.39 8.23
CA GLU A 59 -27.91 -7.66 8.73
C GLU A 59 -28.64 -7.50 10.08
N PRO A 60 -29.58 -8.40 10.42
CA PRO A 60 -30.24 -8.37 11.72
C PRO A 60 -29.24 -8.50 12.86
N ILE A 61 -29.45 -7.73 13.92
CA ILE A 61 -28.58 -7.78 15.11
C ILE A 61 -28.64 -9.20 15.71
N ALA A 62 -27.57 -9.96 15.54
CA ALA A 62 -27.49 -11.32 16.04
C ALA A 62 -27.36 -11.37 17.58
N ASP A 63 -27.71 -12.52 18.17
CA ASP A 63 -27.53 -12.78 19.61
C ASP A 63 -26.04 -12.92 19.99
N SER A 64 -25.15 -13.10 19.01
CA SER A 64 -23.72 -13.26 19.26
C SER A 64 -23.11 -11.94 19.75
N LYS A 65 -22.32 -12.03 20.83
CA LYS A 65 -21.67 -10.86 21.43
C LYS A 65 -20.68 -10.17 20.48
N GLU A 66 -20.11 -10.92 19.55
CA GLU A 66 -19.15 -10.42 18.55
C GLU A 66 -19.85 -9.55 17.50
N LEU A 67 -20.91 -10.06 16.87
CA LEU A 67 -21.69 -9.34 15.87
C LEU A 67 -22.35 -8.09 16.48
N GLN A 68 -22.81 -8.16 17.74
CA GLN A 68 -23.30 -6.97 18.45
C GLN A 68 -22.24 -5.88 18.62
N LYS A 69 -20.99 -6.26 18.87
CA LYS A 69 -19.89 -5.29 18.99
C LYS A 69 -19.53 -4.69 17.63
N GLN A 70 -19.55 -5.49 16.56
CA GLN A 70 -19.33 -4.99 15.21
C GLN A 70 -20.41 -3.97 14.84
N HIS A 71 -21.68 -4.30 15.06
CA HIS A 71 -22.79 -3.37 14.84
C HIS A 71 -22.64 -2.06 15.64
N GLN A 72 -22.27 -2.14 16.92
CA GLN A 72 -22.00 -0.96 17.76
C GLN A 72 -20.81 -0.13 17.25
N MET A 73 -19.77 -0.78 16.72
CA MET A 73 -18.63 -0.07 16.14
C MET A 73 -19.07 0.70 14.89
N THR A 74 -19.85 0.05 14.02
CA THR A 74 -20.42 0.69 12.83
C THR A 74 -21.32 1.87 13.20
N GLU A 75 -22.26 1.67 14.13
CA GLU A 75 -23.13 2.74 14.64
C GLU A 75 -22.30 3.92 15.16
N LEU A 76 -21.23 3.67 15.91
CA LEU A 76 -20.34 4.73 16.43
C LEU A 76 -19.58 5.47 15.32
N VAL A 77 -19.14 4.77 14.27
CA VAL A 77 -18.54 5.40 13.08
C VAL A 77 -19.55 6.36 12.45
N LEU A 78 -20.79 5.90 12.22
CA LEU A 78 -21.84 6.73 11.62
C LEU A 78 -22.22 7.92 12.51
N GLU A 79 -22.29 7.73 13.83
CA GLU A 79 -22.56 8.79 14.79
C GLU A 79 -21.47 9.87 14.78
N LEU A 80 -20.20 9.45 14.66
CA LEU A 80 -19.07 10.38 14.55
C LEU A 80 -19.15 11.20 13.26
N VAL A 81 -19.42 10.56 12.12
CA VAL A 81 -19.58 11.27 10.83
C VAL A 81 -20.79 12.20 10.87
N ALA A 82 -21.92 11.73 11.42
CA ALA A 82 -23.13 12.54 11.58
C ALA A 82 -22.88 13.79 12.44
N GLN A 83 -22.02 13.69 13.47
CA GLN A 83 -21.61 14.85 14.26
C GLN A 83 -20.79 15.84 13.44
N VAL A 84 -19.83 15.36 12.63
CA VAL A 84 -18.98 16.21 11.79
C VAL A 84 -19.80 16.89 10.69
N MET A 85 -20.79 16.19 10.14
CA MET A 85 -21.62 16.65 9.02
C MET A 85 -22.92 17.37 9.45
N GLU A 86 -23.12 17.62 10.74
CA GLU A 86 -24.36 18.21 11.28
C GLU A 86 -24.67 19.58 10.63
N GLU A 87 -23.65 20.38 10.32
CA GLU A 87 -23.81 21.69 9.66
C GLU A 87 -23.97 21.62 8.13
N LYS A 88 -23.81 20.43 7.53
CA LYS A 88 -23.85 20.21 6.07
C LYS A 88 -25.21 19.71 5.56
N ASP A 89 -26.21 19.61 6.44
CA ASP A 89 -27.54 19.08 6.12
C ASP A 89 -27.52 17.67 5.51
N ILE A 90 -26.66 16.80 6.06
CA ILE A 90 -26.58 15.38 5.74
C ILE A 90 -27.20 14.58 6.89
N GLY A 91 -28.19 13.76 6.58
CA GLY A 91 -28.80 12.83 7.52
C GLY A 91 -28.13 11.46 7.49
N PHE A 92 -28.18 10.75 8.62
CA PHE A 92 -27.68 9.38 8.73
C PHE A 92 -28.76 8.45 9.29
N GLY A 93 -28.81 7.22 8.79
CA GLY A 93 -29.72 6.21 9.28
C GLY A 93 -29.23 4.79 9.02
N MET A 94 -29.88 3.85 9.68
CA MET A 94 -29.65 2.41 9.53
C MET A 94 -30.96 1.74 9.13
N VAL A 95 -30.89 0.76 8.24
CA VAL A 95 -32.02 -0.03 7.76
C VAL A 95 -31.71 -1.51 7.99
N ASP A 96 -32.56 -2.18 8.77
CA ASP A 96 -32.43 -3.61 9.05
C ASP A 96 -33.02 -4.43 7.89
N SER A 97 -32.24 -5.38 7.37
CA SER A 97 -32.60 -6.19 6.21
C SER A 97 -33.79 -7.11 6.39
N HIS A 98 -34.08 -7.54 7.61
CA HIS A 98 -35.20 -8.44 7.89
C HIS A 98 -36.42 -7.67 8.42
N LYS A 99 -36.21 -6.83 9.43
CA LYS A 99 -37.27 -6.05 10.10
C LYS A 99 -37.86 -5.03 9.15
N ASP A 100 -37.03 -4.39 8.33
CA ASP A 100 -37.40 -3.28 7.44
C ASP A 100 -37.21 -3.64 5.95
N ALA A 101 -37.21 -4.94 5.60
CA ALA A 101 -37.08 -5.49 4.24
C ALA A 101 -37.98 -4.81 3.18
N LYS A 102 -39.20 -4.41 3.56
CA LYS A 102 -40.14 -3.71 2.65
C LYS A 102 -39.66 -2.31 2.28
N ILE A 103 -38.92 -1.66 3.17
CA ILE A 103 -38.33 -0.35 2.93
C ILE A 103 -37.05 -0.51 2.14
N ALA A 104 -36.17 -1.45 2.51
CA ALA A 104 -34.97 -1.78 1.72
C ALA A 104 -35.32 -1.99 0.24
N LYS A 105 -36.28 -2.86 -0.05
CA LYS A 105 -36.76 -3.10 -1.42
C LYS A 105 -37.38 -1.88 -2.11
N LYS A 106 -38.01 -0.96 -1.38
CA LYS A 106 -38.58 0.27 -1.97
C LYS A 106 -37.49 1.31 -2.28
N LEU A 107 -36.42 1.30 -1.50
CA LEU A 107 -35.30 2.22 -1.62
C LEU A 107 -34.20 1.70 -2.55
N GLY A 108 -34.28 0.43 -2.96
CA GLY A 108 -33.27 -0.19 -3.81
C GLY A 108 -32.00 -0.55 -3.06
N LEU A 109 -32.11 -0.90 -1.77
CA LEU A 109 -30.97 -1.40 -0.98
C LEU A 109 -30.87 -2.90 -1.24
N GLU A 110 -29.77 -3.34 -1.86
CA GLU A 110 -29.61 -4.72 -2.33
C GLU A 110 -28.56 -5.48 -1.51
N GLU A 111 -27.46 -4.81 -1.14
CA GLU A 111 -26.31 -5.45 -0.52
C GLU A 111 -26.18 -5.14 0.98
N GLU A 112 -26.31 -6.20 1.80
CA GLU A 112 -26.15 -6.11 3.24
C GLU A 112 -24.69 -5.77 3.60
N GLY A 113 -24.50 -4.75 4.44
CA GLY A 113 -23.18 -4.22 4.78
C GLY A 113 -22.81 -2.95 4.00
N SER A 114 -23.58 -2.59 2.97
CA SER A 114 -23.30 -1.42 2.13
C SER A 114 -23.97 -0.14 2.66
N MET A 115 -23.35 0.99 2.31
CA MET A 115 -23.85 2.33 2.61
C MET A 115 -24.43 2.97 1.35
N TYR A 116 -25.67 3.44 1.43
CA TYR A 116 -26.35 4.08 0.31
C TYR A 116 -26.57 5.57 0.58
N VAL A 117 -26.11 6.42 -0.33
CA VAL A 117 -26.26 7.87 -0.27
C VAL A 117 -27.34 8.33 -1.23
N PHE A 118 -28.40 8.90 -0.67
CA PHE A 118 -29.49 9.51 -1.42
C PHE A 118 -29.20 11.00 -1.59
N LYS A 119 -28.98 11.45 -2.83
CA LYS A 119 -28.74 12.86 -3.18
C LYS A 119 -29.67 13.22 -4.34
N ALA A 120 -30.56 14.20 -4.11
CA ALA A 120 -31.62 14.54 -5.05
C ALA A 120 -32.47 13.30 -5.44
N ASP A 121 -32.48 12.92 -6.72
CA ASP A 121 -33.20 11.75 -7.24
C ASP A 121 -32.28 10.54 -7.48
N ARG A 122 -31.00 10.62 -7.08
CA ARG A 122 -30.01 9.55 -7.27
C ARG A 122 -29.76 8.76 -5.98
N VAL A 123 -29.37 7.50 -6.17
CA VAL A 123 -28.86 6.61 -5.13
C VAL A 123 -27.45 6.22 -5.52
N ILE A 124 -26.50 6.47 -4.63
CA ILE A 124 -25.08 6.18 -4.84
C ILE A 124 -24.69 5.16 -3.78
N GLU A 125 -24.10 4.05 -4.21
CA GLU A 125 -23.53 3.06 -3.31
C GLU A 125 -22.10 3.47 -2.96
N PHE A 126 -21.80 3.50 -1.66
CA PHE A 126 -20.46 3.71 -1.16
C PHE A 126 -19.82 2.35 -0.93
N ASP A 127 -18.83 2.06 -1.77
CA ASP A 127 -18.17 0.76 -1.83
C ASP A 127 -16.69 0.87 -1.42
N GLY A 128 -16.50 1.54 -0.29
CA GLY A 128 -15.20 1.83 0.30
C GLY A 128 -15.10 1.38 1.75
N LEU A 129 -13.92 1.58 2.33
CA LEU A 129 -13.63 1.31 3.72
C LEU A 129 -14.56 2.12 4.63
N LEU A 130 -15.38 1.42 5.42
CA LEU A 130 -16.30 2.05 6.37
C LEU A 130 -15.54 2.62 7.58
N SER A 131 -14.93 3.80 7.38
CA SER A 131 -14.24 4.58 8.38
C SER A 131 -14.81 5.99 8.43
N ALA A 132 -14.72 6.65 9.58
CA ALA A 132 -15.28 7.99 9.73
C ALA A 132 -14.59 9.03 8.85
N ASN A 133 -13.28 8.88 8.60
CA ASN A 133 -12.53 9.81 7.76
C ASN A 133 -12.89 9.60 6.28
N THR A 134 -12.81 8.36 5.80
CA THR A 134 -13.12 8.00 4.40
C THR A 134 -14.54 8.39 4.04
N LEU A 135 -15.53 8.05 4.89
CA LEU A 135 -16.91 8.40 4.64
C LEU A 135 -17.12 9.93 4.71
N ALA A 136 -16.43 10.64 5.61
CA ALA A 136 -16.52 12.09 5.66
C ALA A 136 -15.94 12.77 4.40
N GLU A 137 -14.79 12.30 3.91
CA GLU A 137 -14.15 12.78 2.67
C GLU A 137 -15.07 12.52 1.47
N PHE A 138 -15.54 11.28 1.30
CA PHE A 138 -16.48 10.89 0.25
C PHE A 138 -17.74 11.77 0.22
N LEU A 139 -18.34 12.03 1.39
CA LEU A 139 -19.55 12.87 1.48
C LEU A 139 -19.27 14.34 1.20
N LEU A 140 -18.09 14.86 1.54
CA LEU A 140 -17.69 16.22 1.20
C LEU A 140 -17.50 16.37 -0.30
N ASP A 141 -16.84 15.41 -0.95
CA ASP A 141 -16.70 15.37 -2.40
C ASP A 141 -18.06 15.26 -3.09
N LEU A 142 -18.98 14.45 -2.56
CA LEU A 142 -20.35 14.40 -3.05
C LEU A 142 -21.15 15.68 -2.83
N LEU A 143 -20.74 16.61 -1.95
CA LEU A 143 -21.39 17.92 -1.84
C LEU A 143 -20.92 18.90 -2.91
N GLU A 144 -19.80 18.62 -3.57
CA GLU A 144 -19.27 19.46 -4.62
C GLU A 144 -20.08 19.32 -5.93
N GLU A 145 -19.90 20.29 -6.82
CA GLU A 145 -20.52 20.26 -8.14
C GLU A 145 -19.94 19.09 -8.96
N PRO A 146 -20.75 18.42 -9.80
CA PRO A 146 -20.30 17.29 -10.61
C PRO A 146 -19.27 17.68 -11.67
N VAL A 147 -19.21 18.96 -12.07
CA VAL A 147 -18.27 19.44 -13.07
C VAL A 147 -17.54 20.67 -12.55
N GLU A 148 -16.21 20.60 -12.52
CA GLU A 148 -15.33 21.71 -12.17
C GLU A 148 -15.01 22.58 -13.39
N ILE A 149 -15.12 23.91 -13.25
CA ILE A 149 -14.86 24.85 -14.36
C ILE A 149 -13.42 25.35 -14.34
N ILE A 150 -12.67 25.09 -15.42
CA ILE A 150 -11.32 25.64 -15.64
C ILE A 150 -11.41 26.91 -16.48
N GLY A 151 -11.19 28.05 -15.82
CA GLY A 151 -11.19 29.38 -16.42
C GLY A 151 -9.81 29.95 -16.72
N ASN A 152 -8.72 29.36 -16.18
CA ASN A 152 -7.38 29.91 -16.37
C ASN A 152 -6.24 28.88 -16.34
N ALA A 153 -5.04 29.32 -16.72
CA ALA A 153 -3.86 28.48 -16.80
C ALA A 153 -3.32 27.98 -15.44
N LEU A 154 -3.70 28.60 -14.32
CA LEU A 154 -3.31 28.09 -12.99
C LEU A 154 -4.17 26.90 -12.59
N GLU A 155 -5.47 26.99 -12.86
CA GLU A 155 -6.43 25.88 -12.70
C GLU A 155 -6.07 24.72 -13.64
N LEU A 156 -5.70 25.02 -14.90
CA LEU A 156 -5.22 23.99 -15.82
C LEU A 156 -3.99 23.23 -15.29
N ARG A 157 -3.05 23.92 -14.64
CA ARG A 157 -1.91 23.23 -13.98
C ARG A 157 -2.32 22.43 -12.75
N ALA A 158 -3.45 22.73 -12.13
CA ALA A 158 -3.98 21.90 -11.07
C ALA A 158 -4.59 20.63 -11.67
N PHE A 159 -5.35 20.78 -12.76
CA PHE A 159 -5.82 19.69 -13.59
C PHE A 159 -4.70 18.73 -13.98
N ASP A 160 -3.60 19.23 -14.54
CA ASP A 160 -2.46 18.40 -15.00
C ASP A 160 -1.79 17.58 -13.87
N ARG A 161 -1.91 17.99 -12.59
CA ARG A 161 -1.27 17.30 -11.45
C ARG A 161 -2.05 16.09 -10.92
N MET A 162 -3.31 15.92 -11.32
CA MET A 162 -4.17 14.83 -10.85
C MET A 162 -3.94 13.55 -11.68
N GLU A 163 -2.68 13.10 -11.80
CA GLU A 163 -2.34 11.98 -12.68
C GLU A 163 -2.90 10.63 -12.23
N GLU A 164 -3.22 10.47 -10.95
CA GLU A 164 -3.76 9.22 -10.41
C GLU A 164 -5.27 9.05 -10.67
N ASP A 165 -5.97 10.10 -11.10
CA ASP A 165 -7.43 10.12 -11.23
C ASP A 165 -7.84 9.98 -12.70
N ILE A 166 -8.94 9.23 -12.92
CA ILE A 166 -9.66 9.29 -14.19
C ILE A 166 -10.27 10.69 -14.30
N ARG A 167 -9.95 11.39 -15.39
CA ARG A 167 -10.42 12.77 -15.61
C ARG A 167 -11.01 12.93 -16.99
N LEU A 168 -12.10 13.67 -17.07
CA LEU A 168 -12.67 14.11 -18.35
C LEU A 168 -12.62 15.61 -18.44
N ILE A 169 -12.30 16.16 -19.62
CA ILE A 169 -12.37 17.60 -19.86
C ILE A 169 -13.05 17.94 -21.18
N GLY A 170 -14.11 18.73 -21.10
CA GLY A 170 -14.87 19.20 -22.26
C GLY A 170 -14.71 20.69 -22.53
N TYR A 171 -14.62 21.07 -23.82
CA TYR A 171 -14.70 22.49 -24.22
C TYR A 171 -16.08 22.82 -24.78
N PHE A 172 -16.83 23.65 -24.06
CA PHE A 172 -18.19 24.04 -24.44
C PHE A 172 -18.33 25.54 -24.66
N LYS A 173 -19.47 25.94 -25.21
CA LYS A 173 -19.74 27.35 -25.52
C LYS A 173 -20.01 28.19 -24.26
N SER A 174 -20.74 27.61 -23.31
CA SER A 174 -21.21 28.23 -22.07
C SER A 174 -21.94 27.19 -21.22
N GLU A 175 -22.23 27.51 -19.96
CA GLU A 175 -23.07 26.70 -19.07
C GLU A 175 -24.49 26.45 -19.62
N GLU A 176 -25.03 27.36 -20.43
CA GLU A 176 -26.36 27.20 -21.04
C GLU A 176 -26.39 26.28 -22.29
N SER A 177 -25.27 25.62 -22.61
CA SER A 177 -25.15 24.77 -23.79
C SER A 177 -25.77 23.40 -23.54
N GLU A 178 -26.62 22.92 -24.45
CA GLU A 178 -27.23 21.57 -24.38
C GLU A 178 -26.17 20.46 -24.22
N HIS A 179 -25.03 20.59 -24.90
CA HIS A 179 -23.93 19.62 -24.77
C HIS A 179 -23.19 19.67 -23.43
N TYR A 180 -23.18 20.84 -22.76
CA TYR A 180 -22.61 20.94 -21.42
C TYR A 180 -23.57 20.33 -20.40
N GLU A 181 -24.89 20.51 -20.59
CA GLU A 181 -25.89 19.88 -19.72
C GLU A 181 -25.81 18.35 -19.81
N ALA A 182 -25.74 17.78 -21.02
CA ALA A 182 -25.54 16.34 -21.20
C ALA A 182 -24.23 15.83 -20.57
N PHE A 183 -23.16 16.62 -20.65
CA PHE A 183 -21.89 16.31 -19.99
C PHE A 183 -21.99 16.37 -18.47
N LYS A 184 -22.76 17.32 -17.93
CA LYS A 184 -23.05 17.44 -16.50
C LYS A 184 -23.92 16.29 -16.00
N GLU A 185 -24.95 15.90 -16.75
CA GLU A 185 -25.80 14.74 -16.44
C GLU A 185 -24.97 13.44 -16.41
N ALA A 186 -24.02 13.27 -17.34
CA ALA A 186 -23.10 12.14 -17.30
C ALA A 186 -22.17 12.19 -16.07
N ALA A 187 -21.61 13.37 -15.77
CA ALA A 187 -20.74 13.57 -14.61
C ALA A 187 -21.43 13.20 -13.28
N GLU A 188 -22.74 13.46 -13.19
CA GLU A 188 -23.54 13.09 -12.04
C GLU A 188 -23.61 11.58 -11.81
N GLN A 189 -23.50 10.74 -12.85
CA GLN A 189 -23.49 9.27 -12.69
C GLN A 189 -22.22 8.75 -12.02
N PHE A 190 -21.10 9.44 -12.19
CA PHE A 190 -19.78 8.97 -11.73
C PHE A 190 -19.23 9.73 -10.52
N GLN A 191 -19.99 10.68 -9.95
CA GLN A 191 -19.57 11.37 -8.73
C GLN A 191 -19.47 10.40 -7.53
N PRO A 192 -18.44 10.51 -6.67
CA PRO A 192 -17.29 11.42 -6.75
C PRO A 192 -16.03 10.80 -7.36
N TYR A 193 -16.12 9.56 -7.85
CA TYR A 193 -14.98 8.72 -8.23
C TYR A 193 -14.27 9.17 -9.51
N ILE A 194 -15.02 9.66 -10.51
CA ILE A 194 -14.45 10.20 -11.75
C ILE A 194 -14.61 11.72 -11.78
N LYS A 195 -13.51 12.43 -12.04
CA LYS A 195 -13.49 13.90 -11.99
C LYS A 195 -13.79 14.50 -13.36
N PHE A 196 -14.87 15.27 -13.45
CA PHE A 196 -15.27 15.94 -14.69
C PHE A 196 -14.91 17.42 -14.64
N PHE A 197 -14.31 17.91 -15.73
CA PHE A 197 -13.90 19.28 -15.91
C PHE A 197 -14.54 19.86 -17.18
N ALA A 198 -14.80 21.16 -17.17
CA ALA A 198 -15.22 21.88 -18.35
C ALA A 198 -14.50 23.21 -18.46
N THR A 199 -14.30 23.66 -19.70
CA THR A 199 -13.87 25.04 -19.96
C THR A 199 -14.80 25.70 -20.97
N PHE A 200 -15.00 27.00 -20.79
CA PHE A 200 -15.64 27.88 -21.76
C PHE A 200 -14.62 28.86 -22.39
N GLU A 201 -13.36 28.78 -21.93
CA GLU A 201 -12.32 29.72 -22.29
C GLU A 201 -11.51 29.21 -23.47
N LYS A 202 -11.58 29.95 -24.59
CA LYS A 202 -10.87 29.59 -25.82
C LYS A 202 -9.35 29.48 -25.63
N SER A 203 -8.77 30.21 -24.67
CA SER A 203 -7.35 30.10 -24.35
C SER A 203 -6.98 28.76 -23.71
N VAL A 204 -7.81 28.27 -22.78
CA VAL A 204 -7.62 26.99 -22.10
C VAL A 204 -7.81 25.85 -23.10
N ALA A 205 -8.91 25.87 -23.86
CA ALA A 205 -9.17 24.88 -24.90
C ALA A 205 -8.04 24.80 -25.95
N LYS A 206 -7.40 25.92 -26.28
CA LYS A 206 -6.27 25.92 -27.22
C LYS A 206 -5.01 25.26 -26.62
N GLU A 207 -4.78 25.39 -25.32
CA GLU A 207 -3.66 24.76 -24.62
C GLU A 207 -3.84 23.23 -24.56
N LEU A 208 -5.07 22.79 -24.31
CA LEU A 208 -5.50 21.38 -24.36
C LEU A 208 -5.71 20.84 -25.77
N SER A 209 -5.59 21.65 -26.82
CA SER A 209 -5.90 21.28 -28.21
C SER A 209 -7.34 20.83 -28.50
N LEU A 210 -8.29 21.14 -27.59
CA LEU A 210 -9.72 20.83 -27.71
C LEU A 210 -10.45 21.73 -28.73
N LYS A 211 -11.35 21.14 -29.51
CA LYS A 211 -12.33 21.85 -30.34
C LYS A 211 -13.67 21.96 -29.60
N LEU A 212 -14.54 22.82 -30.10
CA LEU A 212 -15.85 23.03 -29.49
C LEU A 212 -16.67 21.72 -29.47
N ASN A 213 -17.24 21.41 -28.32
CA ASN A 213 -17.98 20.17 -27.97
C ASN A 213 -17.14 18.89 -28.05
N GLU A 214 -15.81 19.01 -28.02
CA GLU A 214 -14.91 17.87 -27.85
C GLU A 214 -14.71 17.60 -26.36
N VAL A 215 -14.66 16.31 -26.01
CA VAL A 215 -14.39 15.82 -24.67
C VAL A 215 -13.20 14.88 -24.78
N ASP A 216 -12.18 15.13 -23.96
CA ASP A 216 -11.01 14.28 -23.83
C ASP A 216 -11.11 13.49 -22.51
N PHE A 217 -10.83 12.19 -22.59
CA PHE A 217 -10.73 11.27 -21.47
C PHE A 217 -9.25 11.04 -21.16
N TYR A 218 -8.87 11.27 -19.90
CA TYR A 218 -7.54 11.02 -19.38
C TYR A 218 -7.59 9.80 -18.47
N GLU A 219 -7.02 8.71 -18.95
CA GLU A 219 -6.74 7.53 -18.14
C GLU A 219 -5.65 7.87 -17.09
N PRO A 220 -5.73 7.31 -15.87
CA PRO A 220 -4.70 7.44 -14.85
C PRO A 220 -3.31 7.10 -15.39
N PHE A 221 -2.32 7.91 -14.99
CA PHE A 221 -0.90 7.77 -15.31
C PHE A 221 -0.51 7.90 -16.79
N MET A 222 -1.48 8.13 -17.68
CA MET A 222 -1.24 8.37 -19.11
C MET A 222 -1.00 9.86 -19.39
N GLU A 223 -0.03 10.15 -20.26
CA GLU A 223 0.31 11.53 -20.64
C GLU A 223 -0.64 12.10 -21.70
N GLU A 224 -1.06 11.26 -22.66
CA GLU A 224 -1.94 11.67 -23.76
C GLU A 224 -3.40 11.24 -23.50
N PRO A 225 -4.38 12.12 -23.73
CA PRO A 225 -5.78 11.75 -23.61
C PRO A 225 -6.30 11.00 -24.83
N VAL A 226 -7.42 10.32 -24.63
CA VAL A 226 -8.26 9.77 -25.70
C VAL A 226 -9.44 10.71 -25.94
N SER A 227 -9.51 11.34 -27.12
CA SER A 227 -10.69 12.12 -27.50
C SER A 227 -11.86 11.19 -27.79
N ILE A 228 -12.99 11.40 -27.10
CA ILE A 228 -14.18 10.56 -27.25
C ILE A 228 -14.72 10.69 -28.70
N PRO A 229 -14.94 9.57 -29.42
CA PRO A 229 -15.40 9.61 -30.80
C PRO A 229 -16.87 10.07 -30.89
N GLY A 230 -17.25 10.69 -32.01
CA GLY A 230 -18.67 10.93 -32.32
C GLY A 230 -19.28 12.27 -31.90
N LYS A 231 -18.49 13.31 -31.59
CA LYS A 231 -19.02 14.61 -31.14
C LYS A 231 -20.08 15.26 -32.04
N PRO A 232 -21.07 15.99 -31.47
CA PRO A 232 -21.30 16.20 -30.04
C PRO A 232 -21.97 15.00 -29.35
N HIS A 233 -21.65 14.78 -28.07
CA HIS A 233 -22.05 13.59 -27.31
C HIS A 233 -23.38 13.77 -26.57
N SER A 234 -24.13 12.68 -26.38
CA SER A 234 -25.22 12.58 -25.40
C SER A 234 -24.72 12.12 -24.02
N GLU A 235 -25.57 12.18 -22.98
CA GLU A 235 -25.29 11.58 -21.67
C GLU A 235 -24.96 10.08 -21.82
N GLU A 236 -25.84 9.34 -22.52
CA GLU A 236 -25.73 7.89 -22.72
C GLU A 236 -24.41 7.49 -23.39
N GLU A 237 -23.98 8.22 -24.43
CA GLU A 237 -22.72 7.95 -25.14
C GLU A 237 -21.48 8.19 -24.25
N LEU A 238 -21.52 9.19 -23.37
CA LEU A 238 -20.45 9.46 -22.42
C LEU A 238 -20.39 8.36 -21.35
N VAL A 239 -21.54 7.98 -20.80
CA VAL A 239 -21.64 6.94 -19.78
C VAL A 239 -21.18 5.59 -20.33
N GLU A 240 -21.61 5.22 -21.55
CA GLU A 240 -21.18 3.99 -22.23
C GLU A 240 -19.67 3.97 -22.44
N PHE A 241 -19.10 5.05 -22.99
CA PHE A 241 -17.65 5.15 -23.22
C PHE A 241 -16.84 4.99 -21.93
N ILE A 242 -17.24 5.65 -20.85
CA ILE A 242 -16.51 5.61 -19.57
C ILE A 242 -16.63 4.23 -18.93
N THR A 243 -17.81 3.62 -18.95
CA THR A 243 -18.06 2.30 -18.34
C THR A 243 -17.29 1.20 -19.06
N GLU A 244 -17.09 1.31 -20.38
CA GLU A 244 -16.30 0.35 -21.15
C GLU A 244 -14.78 0.51 -20.95
N HIS A 245 -14.31 1.60 -20.35
CA HIS A 245 -12.88 1.94 -20.26
C HIS A 245 -12.29 1.62 -18.88
N ARG A 246 -11.67 0.44 -18.76
CA ARG A 246 -10.91 0.05 -17.57
C ARG A 246 -9.46 0.54 -17.65
N PRO A 247 -8.93 1.25 -16.64
CA PRO A 247 -7.52 1.68 -16.63
C PRO A 247 -6.52 0.53 -16.55
N THR A 248 -5.39 0.71 -17.22
CA THR A 248 -4.25 -0.21 -17.26
C THR A 248 -3.50 -0.23 -15.92
N LEU A 249 -3.35 0.93 -15.29
CA LEU A 249 -2.79 1.07 -13.95
C LEU A 249 -3.75 1.89 -13.09
N ARG A 250 -4.23 1.31 -12.00
CA ARG A 250 -5.21 1.92 -11.09
C ARG A 250 -4.72 1.87 -9.66
N LYS A 251 -4.86 2.98 -8.93
CA LYS A 251 -4.53 3.04 -7.50
C LYS A 251 -5.72 2.52 -6.69
N LEU A 252 -5.48 1.60 -5.77
CA LEU A 252 -6.48 1.20 -4.79
C LEU A 252 -6.66 2.33 -3.78
N ARG A 253 -7.87 2.89 -3.68
CA ARG A 253 -8.18 3.98 -2.72
C ARG A 253 -9.18 3.51 -1.68
N ALA A 254 -9.10 4.08 -0.48
CA ALA A 254 -9.99 3.70 0.60
C ALA A 254 -11.49 3.93 0.28
N GLU A 255 -11.82 4.89 -0.58
CA GLU A 255 -13.20 5.26 -0.91
C GLU A 255 -13.90 4.33 -1.90
N ASN A 256 -13.15 3.53 -2.68
CA ASN A 256 -13.68 2.62 -3.71
C ASN A 256 -12.92 1.28 -3.74
N MET A 257 -12.33 0.88 -2.61
CA MET A 257 -11.44 -0.27 -2.55
C MET A 257 -12.15 -1.58 -2.89
N PHE A 258 -13.44 -1.71 -2.55
CA PHE A 258 -14.19 -2.93 -2.80
C PHE A 258 -14.59 -2.99 -4.28
N GLU A 259 -15.12 -1.89 -4.84
CA GLU A 259 -15.40 -1.76 -6.28
C GLU A 259 -14.17 -2.12 -7.13
N THR A 260 -13.01 -1.57 -6.78
CA THR A 260 -11.75 -1.85 -7.49
C THR A 260 -11.32 -3.32 -7.38
N TRP A 261 -11.58 -3.96 -6.23
CA TRP A 261 -11.19 -5.34 -5.96
C TRP A 261 -12.19 -6.37 -6.50
N GLU A 262 -13.47 -6.02 -6.62
CA GLU A 262 -14.49 -6.87 -7.24
C GLU A 262 -14.43 -6.84 -8.77
N ASP A 263 -13.86 -5.77 -9.34
CA ASP A 263 -13.64 -5.60 -10.77
C ASP A 263 -12.41 -6.39 -11.28
N ASP A 264 -12.43 -7.72 -11.11
CA ASP A 264 -11.36 -8.64 -11.50
C ASP A 264 -11.25 -8.88 -13.03
N ILE A 265 -10.16 -9.53 -13.44
CA ILE A 265 -9.99 -10.09 -14.79
C ILE A 265 -9.86 -11.59 -14.64
N GLU A 266 -10.88 -12.34 -15.06
CA GLU A 266 -10.86 -13.80 -15.04
C GLU A 266 -10.57 -14.41 -13.64
N GLY A 267 -11.00 -13.74 -12.55
CA GLY A 267 -10.78 -14.21 -11.19
C GLY A 267 -9.43 -13.84 -10.56
N ILE A 268 -8.62 -13.01 -11.24
CA ILE A 268 -7.31 -12.58 -10.76
C ILE A 268 -7.13 -11.06 -10.81
N HIS A 269 -6.22 -10.56 -9.95
CA HIS A 269 -5.64 -9.21 -10.05
C HIS A 269 -4.12 -9.29 -10.16
N ILE A 270 -3.53 -8.45 -11.02
CA ILE A 270 -2.12 -8.12 -10.91
C ILE A 270 -2.00 -6.99 -9.89
N VAL A 271 -1.34 -7.26 -8.77
CA VAL A 271 -1.23 -6.34 -7.63
C VAL A 271 0.22 -5.89 -7.48
N ALA A 272 0.43 -4.58 -7.41
CA ALA A 272 1.74 -3.99 -7.13
C ALA A 272 1.71 -3.19 -5.82
N PHE A 273 2.58 -3.53 -4.88
CA PHE A 273 2.78 -2.74 -3.66
C PHE A 273 3.99 -1.81 -3.84
N ALA A 274 3.80 -0.51 -3.62
CA ALA A 274 4.88 0.47 -3.62
C ALA A 274 4.50 1.71 -2.79
N GLU A 275 5.34 2.09 -1.83
CA GLU A 275 5.20 3.33 -1.04
C GLU A 275 5.72 4.52 -1.85
N GLU A 276 4.86 5.47 -2.23
CA GLU A 276 5.23 6.61 -3.07
C GLU A 276 6.26 7.53 -2.37
N GLU A 277 6.16 7.65 -1.04
CA GLU A 277 7.09 8.47 -0.24
C GLU A 277 8.49 7.82 -0.07
N ASP A 278 8.64 6.52 -0.36
CA ASP A 278 9.92 5.80 -0.25
C ASP A 278 10.69 5.86 -1.58
N PRO A 279 12.02 6.09 -1.58
CA PRO A 279 12.79 6.20 -2.83
C PRO A 279 12.70 4.97 -3.74
N ASP A 280 12.71 3.77 -3.14
CA ASP A 280 12.70 2.51 -3.90
C ASP A 280 11.27 2.25 -4.43
N GLY A 281 10.25 2.56 -3.61
CA GLY A 281 8.84 2.55 -4.02
C GLY A 281 8.53 3.53 -5.15
N TYR A 282 9.06 4.75 -5.10
CA TYR A 282 8.91 5.75 -6.16
C TYR A 282 9.58 5.30 -7.47
N GLU A 283 10.80 4.75 -7.40
CA GLU A 283 11.49 4.24 -8.59
C GLU A 283 10.70 3.10 -9.24
N PHE A 284 10.21 2.15 -8.43
CA PHE A 284 9.37 1.05 -8.93
C PHE A 284 8.05 1.54 -9.52
N LEU A 285 7.41 2.54 -8.91
CA LEU A 285 6.18 3.14 -9.42
C LEU A 285 6.39 3.80 -10.80
N GLU A 286 7.51 4.48 -11.03
CA GLU A 286 7.81 5.03 -12.35
C GLU A 286 8.00 3.94 -13.41
N ILE A 287 8.57 2.78 -13.04
CA ILE A 287 8.68 1.61 -13.91
C ILE A 287 7.29 1.04 -14.23
N LEU A 288 6.39 0.93 -13.24
CA LEU A 288 5.00 0.52 -13.45
C LEU A 288 4.27 1.46 -14.41
N LYS A 289 4.46 2.78 -14.26
CA LYS A 289 3.87 3.79 -15.16
C LYS A 289 4.41 3.64 -16.59
N GLU A 290 5.70 3.37 -16.76
CA GLU A 290 6.29 3.12 -18.09
C GLU A 290 5.67 1.88 -18.74
N VAL A 291 5.65 0.75 -18.04
CA VAL A 291 5.05 -0.50 -18.55
C VAL A 291 3.56 -0.34 -18.87
N ALA A 292 2.80 0.35 -18.01
CA ALA A 292 1.40 0.63 -18.25
C ALA A 292 1.18 1.49 -19.50
N ARG A 293 2.01 2.52 -19.74
CA ARG A 293 1.92 3.36 -20.94
C ARG A 293 2.22 2.58 -22.22
N ASP A 294 3.23 1.72 -22.20
CA ASP A 294 3.59 0.91 -23.36
C ASP A 294 2.51 -0.14 -23.68
N ASN A 295 1.77 -0.58 -22.67
CA ASN A 295 0.77 -1.65 -22.76
C ASN A 295 -0.69 -1.20 -22.63
N THR A 296 -0.99 0.11 -22.63
CA THR A 296 -2.36 0.68 -22.51
C THR A 296 -3.36 0.20 -23.55
N HIS A 297 -2.87 -0.35 -24.66
CA HIS A 297 -3.69 -0.89 -25.74
C HIS A 297 -4.19 -2.32 -25.49
N LEU A 298 -3.73 -2.98 -24.41
CA LEU A 298 -4.11 -4.33 -24.03
C LEU A 298 -5.30 -4.30 -23.05
N PRO A 299 -6.52 -4.68 -23.46
CA PRO A 299 -7.70 -4.61 -22.60
C PRO A 299 -7.69 -5.65 -21.46
N GLU A 300 -6.85 -6.67 -21.58
CA GLU A 300 -6.69 -7.75 -20.59
C GLU A 300 -5.68 -7.39 -19.49
N LEU A 301 -4.99 -6.24 -19.61
CA LEU A 301 -4.04 -5.77 -18.60
C LEU A 301 -4.68 -4.72 -17.69
N SER A 302 -4.76 -5.02 -16.40
CA SER A 302 -5.06 -4.04 -15.36
C SER A 302 -4.26 -4.35 -14.09
N ILE A 303 -3.44 -3.39 -13.68
CA ILE A 303 -2.57 -3.47 -12.51
C ILE A 303 -3.17 -2.62 -11.40
N VAL A 304 -3.40 -3.24 -10.24
CA VAL A 304 -3.83 -2.56 -9.02
C VAL A 304 -2.59 -2.15 -8.22
N TRP A 305 -2.23 -0.88 -8.26
CA TRP A 305 -1.21 -0.32 -7.38
C TRP A 305 -1.80 -0.02 -6.00
N ILE A 306 -1.15 -0.54 -4.96
CA ILE A 306 -1.49 -0.28 -3.56
C ILE A 306 -0.30 0.41 -2.91
N ASP A 307 -0.52 1.62 -2.39
CA ASP A 307 0.41 2.23 -1.44
C ASP A 307 0.11 1.67 -0.03
N PRO A 308 1.03 0.91 0.60
CA PRO A 308 0.79 0.36 1.93
C PRO A 308 0.51 1.41 3.00
N ASP A 309 1.05 2.64 2.87
CA ASP A 309 0.86 3.72 3.85
C ASP A 309 -0.61 4.23 3.89
N ASP A 310 -1.39 4.00 2.82
CA ASP A 310 -2.84 4.30 2.77
C ASP A 310 -3.68 3.30 3.59
N PHE A 311 -3.16 2.08 3.79
CA PHE A 311 -3.88 0.98 4.45
C PHE A 311 -3.09 0.35 5.61
N PRO A 312 -2.70 1.12 6.64
CA PRO A 312 -1.81 0.65 7.70
C PRO A 312 -2.36 -0.52 8.51
N LEU A 313 -3.69 -0.69 8.55
CA LEU A 313 -4.35 -1.80 9.26
C LEU A 313 -4.31 -3.12 8.46
N LEU A 314 -4.14 -3.06 7.14
CA LEU A 314 -4.09 -4.22 6.25
C LEU A 314 -2.67 -4.73 6.02
N ILE A 315 -1.63 -3.92 6.25
CA ILE A 315 -0.22 -4.34 6.11
C ILE A 315 0.05 -5.69 6.80
N PRO A 316 -0.26 -5.90 8.11
CA PRO A 316 0.06 -7.18 8.75
C PRO A 316 -0.77 -8.36 8.22
N TYR A 317 -1.94 -8.08 7.66
CA TYR A 317 -2.78 -9.09 7.01
C TYR A 317 -2.13 -9.52 5.70
N TRP A 318 -1.79 -8.58 4.82
CA TRP A 318 -1.15 -8.85 3.54
C TRP A 318 0.22 -9.54 3.69
N GLU A 319 1.10 -9.04 4.59
CA GLU A 319 2.40 -9.70 4.87
C GLU A 319 2.22 -11.16 5.32
N LYS A 320 1.16 -11.44 6.10
CA LYS A 320 0.88 -12.80 6.58
C LYS A 320 0.28 -13.68 5.50
N THR A 321 -0.69 -13.17 4.74
CA THR A 321 -1.44 -13.92 3.73
C THR A 321 -0.55 -14.22 2.52
N PHE A 322 0.09 -13.19 1.98
CA PHE A 322 0.90 -13.27 0.76
C PHE A 322 2.37 -13.64 1.03
N LYS A 323 2.78 -13.69 2.31
CA LYS A 323 4.16 -14.02 2.73
C LYS A 323 5.23 -13.08 2.14
N VAL A 324 4.85 -11.85 1.81
CA VAL A 324 5.73 -10.80 1.25
C VAL A 324 6.20 -9.80 2.30
N ASP A 325 7.30 -9.09 2.01
CA ASP A 325 7.78 -7.96 2.80
C ASP A 325 7.30 -6.64 2.16
N LEU A 326 6.21 -6.07 2.70
CA LEU A 326 5.62 -4.82 2.19
C LEU A 326 6.44 -3.57 2.51
N PHE A 327 7.59 -3.71 3.17
CA PHE A 327 8.54 -2.62 3.27
C PHE A 327 9.46 -2.49 2.05
N ARG A 328 9.18 -3.25 1.00
CA ARG A 328 9.86 -3.24 -0.29
C ARG A 328 8.80 -3.24 -1.39
N PRO A 329 9.13 -2.75 -2.59
CA PRO A 329 8.25 -2.93 -3.73
C PRO A 329 7.96 -4.42 -3.98
N GLN A 330 6.73 -4.74 -4.34
CA GLN A 330 6.29 -6.10 -4.67
C GLN A 330 5.38 -6.02 -5.90
N ILE A 331 5.39 -7.03 -6.76
CA ILE A 331 4.35 -7.23 -7.77
C ILE A 331 4.03 -8.72 -7.89
N GLY A 332 2.75 -9.04 -8.02
CA GLY A 332 2.28 -10.42 -8.01
C GLY A 332 0.89 -10.55 -8.59
N VAL A 333 0.44 -11.78 -8.73
CA VAL A 333 -0.92 -12.17 -9.10
C VAL A 333 -1.63 -12.65 -7.86
N VAL A 334 -2.85 -12.19 -7.63
CA VAL A 334 -3.71 -12.63 -6.52
C VAL A 334 -5.01 -13.19 -7.08
N ASN A 335 -5.37 -14.41 -6.70
CA ASN A 335 -6.67 -15.01 -6.97
C ASN A 335 -7.70 -14.46 -5.98
N VAL A 336 -8.81 -13.93 -6.49
CA VAL A 336 -9.83 -13.30 -5.62
C VAL A 336 -10.65 -14.31 -4.81
N THR A 337 -10.67 -15.58 -5.23
CA THR A 337 -11.56 -16.60 -4.65
C THR A 337 -11.02 -17.16 -3.34
N ASP A 338 -9.72 -17.41 -3.26
CA ASP A 338 -9.05 -18.06 -2.12
C ASP A 338 -7.88 -17.23 -1.55
N ALA A 339 -7.58 -16.08 -2.16
CA ALA A 339 -6.45 -15.22 -1.83
C ALA A 339 -5.09 -15.91 -2.01
N ASP A 340 -5.02 -16.93 -2.86
CA ASP A 340 -3.75 -17.50 -3.29
C ASP A 340 -2.99 -16.52 -4.19
N SER A 341 -1.66 -16.58 -4.18
CA SER A 341 -0.85 -15.55 -4.83
C SER A 341 0.57 -15.98 -5.20
N VAL A 342 1.03 -15.51 -6.35
CA VAL A 342 2.40 -15.68 -6.84
C VAL A 342 3.05 -14.31 -7.04
N TRP A 343 4.29 -14.14 -6.60
CA TRP A 343 5.00 -12.85 -6.59
C TRP A 343 6.29 -12.93 -7.39
N LEU A 344 6.64 -11.83 -8.08
CA LEU A 344 7.92 -11.70 -8.78
C LEU A 344 9.08 -11.73 -7.77
N GLU A 345 10.02 -12.65 -7.98
CA GLU A 345 11.21 -12.76 -7.14
C GLU A 345 12.15 -11.57 -7.37
N MET A 346 12.37 -10.78 -6.32
CA MET A 346 13.36 -9.70 -6.29
C MET A 346 14.37 -9.99 -5.17
N ASP A 347 15.65 -10.15 -5.53
CA ASP A 347 16.72 -10.56 -4.61
C ASP A 347 16.88 -9.55 -3.44
N ASP A 348 16.79 -8.24 -3.72
CA ASP A 348 16.72 -7.17 -2.71
C ASP A 348 16.09 -5.85 -3.23
N GLU A 349 15.98 -4.85 -2.34
CA GLU A 349 15.45 -3.50 -2.65
C GLU A 349 16.27 -2.75 -3.72
N GLU A 350 17.54 -3.12 -3.93
CA GLU A 350 18.43 -2.48 -4.92
C GLU A 350 18.35 -3.18 -6.30
N ASP A 351 17.55 -4.25 -6.42
CA ASP A 351 17.41 -5.09 -7.62
C ASP A 351 15.98 -5.00 -8.20
N LEU A 352 15.50 -3.76 -8.40
CA LEU A 352 14.22 -3.51 -9.06
C LEU A 352 14.29 -3.97 -10.53
N PRO A 353 13.23 -4.61 -11.05
CA PRO A 353 13.19 -5.04 -12.44
C PRO A 353 13.21 -3.83 -13.37
N THR A 354 13.84 -3.96 -14.52
CA THR A 354 13.67 -3.00 -15.61
C THR A 354 12.25 -3.09 -16.20
N ALA A 355 11.82 -2.07 -16.95
CA ALA A 355 10.52 -2.10 -17.64
C ALA A 355 10.38 -3.31 -18.57
N GLU A 356 11.45 -3.70 -19.28
CA GLU A 356 11.48 -4.88 -20.17
C GLU A 356 11.31 -6.19 -19.38
N GLU A 357 12.01 -6.34 -18.25
CA GLU A 357 11.87 -7.54 -17.39
C GLU A 357 10.48 -7.64 -16.75
N LEU A 358 9.88 -6.51 -16.38
CA LEU A 358 8.54 -6.47 -15.83
C LEU A 358 7.48 -6.77 -16.90
N GLU A 359 7.64 -6.24 -18.11
CA GLU A 359 6.79 -6.53 -19.26
C GLU A 359 6.83 -8.03 -19.61
N ASP A 360 8.02 -8.62 -19.71
CA ASP A 360 8.19 -10.07 -19.94
C ASP A 360 7.45 -10.91 -18.89
N TRP A 361 7.52 -10.52 -17.61
CA TRP A 361 6.81 -11.22 -16.53
C TRP A 361 5.29 -11.09 -16.66
N ILE A 362 4.79 -9.89 -16.99
CA ILE A 362 3.35 -9.67 -17.22
C ILE A 362 2.87 -10.48 -18.43
N GLU A 363 3.64 -10.57 -19.52
CA GLU A 363 3.29 -11.44 -20.66
C GLU A 363 3.20 -12.92 -20.25
N ASP A 364 4.08 -13.38 -19.37
CA ASP A 364 4.04 -14.74 -18.82
C ASP A 364 2.80 -14.97 -17.94
N VAL A 365 2.37 -13.98 -17.16
CA VAL A 365 1.10 -14.00 -16.41
C VAL A 365 -0.10 -14.06 -17.35
N LEU A 366 -0.19 -13.14 -18.32
CA LEU A 366 -1.32 -13.07 -19.27
C LEU A 366 -1.41 -14.31 -20.17
N SER A 367 -0.28 -14.96 -20.46
CA SER A 367 -0.25 -16.22 -21.21
C SER A 367 -0.55 -17.46 -20.36
N GLY A 368 -0.76 -17.30 -19.04
CA GLY A 368 -1.04 -18.36 -18.08
C GLY A 368 0.17 -19.22 -17.70
N LYS A 369 1.39 -18.83 -18.09
CA LYS A 369 2.62 -19.51 -17.67
C LYS A 369 2.96 -19.24 -16.21
N VAL A 370 2.55 -18.09 -15.70
CA VAL A 370 2.55 -17.76 -14.27
C VAL A 370 1.09 -17.76 -13.83
N ASN A 371 0.73 -18.71 -12.98
CA ASN A 371 -0.61 -18.85 -12.42
C ASN A 371 -0.49 -19.29 -10.95
N THR A 372 -1.58 -19.19 -10.20
CA THR A 372 -1.61 -19.57 -8.77
C THR A 372 -1.79 -21.08 -8.57
N GLU A 373 -2.18 -21.85 -9.60
CA GLU A 373 -2.50 -23.27 -9.46
C GLU A 373 -1.27 -24.21 -9.53
N ASP A 374 -0.13 -23.74 -10.03
CA ASP A 374 1.09 -24.55 -10.22
C ASP A 374 1.91 -24.78 -8.93
N ASP A 375 1.53 -24.18 -7.79
CA ASP A 375 2.21 -24.32 -6.49
C ASP A 375 1.74 -25.55 -5.67
N ASP A 376 0.77 -26.33 -6.16
CA ASP A 376 0.17 -27.48 -5.45
C ASP A 376 0.91 -28.83 -5.64
N ASP A 377 2.03 -28.86 -6.35
CA ASP A 377 2.66 -30.09 -6.86
C ASP A 377 3.92 -30.58 -6.10
N ASP A 378 4.15 -30.20 -4.83
CA ASP A 378 5.25 -30.77 -4.02
C ASP A 378 4.89 -30.90 -2.51
N ASP A 379 4.46 -32.10 -2.08
CA ASP A 379 4.87 -32.78 -0.82
C ASP A 379 3.88 -33.91 -0.39
N ASP A 380 3.79 -35.00 -1.16
CA ASP A 380 3.18 -36.27 -0.70
C ASP A 380 4.02 -37.47 -1.19
N ASP A 381 5.28 -37.56 -0.75
CA ASP A 381 6.03 -38.81 -0.73
C ASP A 381 6.19 -39.28 0.73
N ASP A 382 5.08 -39.79 1.29
CA ASP A 382 5.08 -40.72 2.43
C ASP A 382 5.75 -42.03 1.99
N ASP A 383 7.07 -42.12 2.14
CA ASP A 383 7.77 -43.42 2.12
C ASP A 383 8.07 -43.86 3.56
N ASP A 384 7.12 -44.63 4.09
CA ASP A 384 7.31 -45.61 5.16
C ASP A 384 8.50 -46.54 4.82
N GLU A 385 9.63 -46.38 5.50
CA GLU A 385 10.58 -47.49 5.67
C GLU A 385 10.86 -47.73 7.15
N ASP A 386 10.06 -48.65 7.70
CA ASP A 386 10.42 -49.53 8.80
C ASP A 386 11.85 -50.09 8.61
N ASN A 387 12.72 -49.86 9.60
CA ASN A 387 13.74 -50.83 9.97
C ASN A 387 14.09 -50.66 11.45
N ASP A 388 13.41 -51.47 12.27
CA ASP A 388 13.96 -51.99 13.52
C ASP A 388 15.31 -52.69 13.21
N GLU A 389 16.40 -52.31 13.88
CA GLU A 389 17.34 -53.29 14.48
C GLU A 389 18.02 -52.65 15.70
N ASP A 390 17.99 -53.45 16.77
CA ASP A 390 18.49 -53.24 18.12
C ASP A 390 20.01 -52.95 18.19
N ASP A 391 20.46 -52.23 19.22
CA ASP A 391 21.38 -52.80 20.24
C ASP A 391 21.84 -51.74 21.27
N GLU A 392 21.39 -51.98 22.50
CA GLU A 392 22.14 -51.99 23.78
C GLU A 392 23.05 -50.80 24.17
N ASP A 393 22.60 -50.11 25.21
CA ASP A 393 23.29 -49.79 26.46
C ASP A 393 24.82 -49.55 26.41
N ASN A 394 25.22 -48.32 26.73
CA ASN A 394 26.20 -48.10 27.80
C ASN A 394 26.02 -46.70 28.39
N GLU A 395 25.50 -46.69 29.62
CA GLU A 395 25.75 -45.66 30.62
C GLU A 395 27.27 -45.62 30.88
N ASP A 396 27.86 -44.43 30.86
CA ASP A 396 28.97 -44.13 31.77
C ASP A 396 29.02 -42.62 32.01
N ASP A 397 28.55 -42.28 33.21
CA ASP A 397 28.77 -41.01 33.89
C ASP A 397 30.26 -40.69 33.97
N ASN A 398 30.63 -39.44 33.68
CA ASN A 398 31.69 -38.74 34.38
C ASN A 398 31.41 -37.24 34.36
N GLU A 399 30.72 -36.78 35.40
CA GLU A 399 30.95 -35.46 35.96
C GLU A 399 32.36 -35.44 36.56
N ASP A 400 33.18 -34.47 36.20
CA ASP A 400 34.09 -33.87 37.17
C ASP A 400 34.51 -32.47 36.71
N ASP A 401 34.34 -31.54 37.64
CA ASP A 401 34.72 -30.14 37.63
C ASP A 401 36.22 -29.93 37.39
N ASN A 402 36.58 -28.73 36.91
CA ASN A 402 37.72 -27.89 37.36
C ASN A 402 37.90 -26.78 36.30
N GLU A 403 37.45 -25.56 36.62
CA GLU A 403 38.24 -24.49 37.25
C GLU A 403 39.12 -23.72 36.26
N GLU A 404 39.01 -22.40 36.41
CA GLU A 404 39.62 -21.33 35.62
C GLU A 404 41.15 -21.43 35.59
N GLU A 405 41.75 -21.26 34.42
CA GLU A 405 43.08 -20.63 34.30
C GLU A 405 43.08 -19.65 33.13
N ASP A 406 43.02 -18.36 33.49
CA ASP A 406 43.62 -17.28 32.72
C ASP A 406 45.12 -17.59 32.55
N ASP A 407 45.57 -17.75 31.31
CA ASP A 407 47.00 -17.61 31.01
C ASP A 407 47.18 -16.91 29.67
N ASP A 408 47.55 -15.64 29.78
CA ASP A 408 48.17 -14.85 28.74
C ASP A 408 49.38 -15.61 28.18
N ASN A 409 49.30 -16.04 26.93
CA ASN A 409 50.49 -16.35 26.15
C ASN A 409 50.35 -15.80 24.74
N ASP A 410 50.89 -14.59 24.59
CA ASP A 410 51.47 -14.10 23.36
C ASP A 410 52.43 -15.16 22.79
N ASN A 411 51.99 -15.86 21.76
CA ASN A 411 52.89 -16.49 20.80
C ASN A 411 52.36 -16.20 19.40
N ASP A 412 52.95 -15.15 18.81
CA ASP A 412 53.09 -15.00 17.38
C ASP A 412 53.71 -16.28 16.80
N ASP A 413 52.87 -17.17 16.27
CA ASP A 413 53.31 -18.22 15.37
C ASP A 413 52.62 -18.02 14.02
N ASP A 414 53.36 -17.35 13.14
CA ASP A 414 53.09 -17.19 11.71
C ASP A 414 52.96 -18.57 11.05
N ASN A 415 51.77 -19.16 11.11
CA ASN A 415 51.40 -20.24 10.22
C ASN A 415 50.49 -19.69 9.12
N ASP A 416 51.13 -19.14 8.09
CA ASP A 416 50.54 -18.78 6.81
C ASP A 416 50.01 -20.05 6.11
N THR A 417 48.86 -20.54 6.54
CA THR A 417 48.06 -21.48 5.77
C THR A 417 47.57 -20.75 4.52
N MET A 418 48.37 -20.84 3.45
CA MET A 418 47.99 -20.37 2.12
C MET A 418 46.56 -20.82 1.80
N LYS A 419 45.61 -19.87 1.75
CA LYS A 419 44.27 -20.11 1.22
C LYS A 419 44.42 -20.72 -0.18
N SER A 420 43.99 -21.96 -0.36
CA SER A 420 44.00 -22.61 -1.66
C SER A 420 43.12 -21.81 -2.62
N LYS A 421 43.67 -21.43 -3.78
CA LYS A 421 42.91 -20.74 -4.83
C LYS A 421 41.67 -21.57 -5.20
N GLU A 422 40.52 -20.90 -5.28
CA GLU A 422 39.25 -21.50 -5.69
C GLU A 422 39.39 -22.17 -7.08
N HIS A 423 38.73 -23.30 -7.29
CA HIS A 423 38.77 -24.00 -8.58
C HIS A 423 38.01 -23.23 -9.66
N THR A 424 38.58 -23.21 -10.87
CA THR A 424 37.96 -22.56 -12.03
C THR A 424 36.61 -23.20 -12.38
N ARG A 425 35.71 -22.42 -12.99
CA ARG A 425 34.38 -22.90 -13.44
C ARG A 425 34.48 -24.17 -14.28
N GLN A 426 35.43 -24.21 -15.21
CA GLN A 426 35.70 -25.38 -16.06
C GLN A 426 36.01 -26.67 -15.28
N VAL A 427 36.65 -26.55 -14.11
CA VAL A 427 36.96 -27.71 -13.27
C VAL A 427 35.70 -28.18 -12.54
N ARG A 428 34.83 -27.26 -12.11
CA ARG A 428 33.54 -27.56 -11.48
C ARG A 428 32.54 -28.17 -12.47
N ASP A 429 32.50 -27.65 -13.70
CA ASP A 429 31.66 -28.20 -14.78
C ASP A 429 32.03 -29.66 -15.09
N LYS A 430 33.34 -29.97 -15.15
CA LYS A 430 33.84 -31.34 -15.35
C LYS A 430 33.53 -32.29 -14.18
N VAL A 431 33.44 -31.76 -12.95
CA VAL A 431 32.98 -32.55 -11.79
C VAL A 431 31.52 -32.95 -12.00
N ASN A 432 30.67 -32.00 -12.39
CA ASN A 432 29.25 -32.25 -12.61
C ASN A 432 28.97 -33.12 -13.84
N GLU A 433 29.71 -32.94 -14.94
CA GLU A 433 29.63 -33.79 -16.13
C GLU A 433 29.93 -35.26 -15.79
N LYS A 434 31.00 -35.52 -15.02
CA LYS A 434 31.36 -36.87 -14.58
C LYS A 434 30.35 -37.44 -13.57
N PHE A 435 29.77 -36.60 -12.72
CA PHE A 435 28.72 -37.00 -11.79
C PHE A 435 27.43 -37.40 -12.54
N LYS A 436 26.96 -36.58 -13.50
CA LYS A 436 25.82 -36.89 -14.37
C LYS A 436 26.04 -38.16 -15.21
N ALA A 437 27.29 -38.45 -15.58
CA ALA A 437 27.66 -39.70 -16.26
C ALA A 437 27.71 -40.94 -15.33
N GLY A 438 27.27 -40.84 -14.07
CA GLY A 438 27.16 -41.95 -13.13
C GLY A 438 28.48 -42.35 -12.45
N LEU A 439 29.53 -41.53 -12.52
CA LEU A 439 30.77 -41.83 -11.79
C LEU A 439 30.58 -41.51 -10.30
N GLY A 440 30.81 -42.50 -9.43
CA GLY A 440 30.69 -42.31 -7.99
C GLY A 440 31.77 -41.41 -7.38
N TYR A 441 31.47 -40.86 -6.19
CA TYR A 441 32.29 -39.92 -5.41
C TYR A 441 33.73 -40.37 -5.08
N LYS A 442 34.07 -41.66 -5.27
CA LYS A 442 35.43 -42.19 -5.10
C LYS A 442 36.28 -42.07 -6.38
N LYS A 443 35.64 -42.09 -7.56
CA LYS A 443 36.32 -42.11 -8.87
C LYS A 443 36.56 -40.70 -9.43
N ILE A 444 35.66 -39.76 -9.17
CA ILE A 444 35.78 -38.36 -9.63
C ILE A 444 37.03 -37.66 -9.07
N PRO A 445 37.36 -37.74 -7.77
CA PRO A 445 38.54 -37.09 -7.18
C PRO A 445 39.85 -37.56 -7.82
N GLN A 446 39.94 -38.87 -8.10
CA GLN A 446 41.11 -39.50 -8.74
C GLN A 446 41.26 -39.09 -10.21
N ALA A 447 40.13 -38.91 -10.92
CA ALA A 447 40.14 -38.54 -12.34
C ALA A 447 40.47 -37.06 -12.59
N LEU A 448 40.17 -36.18 -11.65
CA LEU A 448 40.37 -34.73 -11.78
C LEU A 448 41.50 -34.18 -10.91
N ASN A 449 42.13 -35.02 -10.07
CA ASN A 449 43.15 -34.63 -9.10
C ASN A 449 42.66 -33.51 -8.16
N ILE A 450 41.46 -33.68 -7.62
CA ILE A 450 40.80 -32.75 -6.69
C ILE A 450 40.50 -33.51 -5.39
N LEU A 451 40.51 -32.82 -4.25
CA LEU A 451 40.12 -33.41 -2.97
C LEU A 451 38.67 -33.90 -3.00
N ARG A 452 38.40 -35.03 -2.32
CA ARG A 452 37.06 -35.63 -2.25
C ARG A 452 36.03 -34.68 -1.62
N SER A 453 36.42 -33.94 -0.59
CA SER A 453 35.58 -32.93 0.06
C SER A 453 35.13 -31.83 -0.90
N THR A 454 36.03 -31.38 -1.78
CA THR A 454 35.72 -30.37 -2.79
C THR A 454 34.77 -30.90 -3.87
N VAL A 455 34.95 -32.15 -4.30
CA VAL A 455 34.00 -32.81 -5.21
C VAL A 455 32.61 -32.92 -4.58
N GLN A 456 32.52 -33.27 -3.29
CA GLN A 456 31.26 -33.30 -2.55
C GLN A 456 30.62 -31.91 -2.46
N ALA A 457 31.38 -30.88 -2.09
CA ALA A 457 30.86 -29.51 -2.00
C ALA A 457 30.34 -28.98 -3.34
N ILE A 458 31.02 -29.27 -4.45
CA ILE A 458 30.58 -28.88 -5.79
C ILE A 458 29.27 -29.59 -6.18
N ILE A 459 29.17 -30.89 -5.91
CA ILE A 459 27.97 -31.67 -6.27
C ILE A 459 26.80 -31.30 -5.36
N GLN A 460 27.03 -31.09 -4.06
CA GLN A 460 25.99 -30.65 -3.12
C GLN A 460 25.40 -29.31 -3.56
N LYS A 461 26.28 -28.34 -3.84
CA LYS A 461 25.86 -27.04 -4.37
C LYS A 461 25.08 -27.16 -5.67
N TRP A 462 25.50 -28.05 -6.57
CA TRP A 462 24.79 -28.25 -7.83
C TRP A 462 23.42 -28.91 -7.65
N LYS A 463 23.28 -29.83 -6.69
CA LYS A 463 21.99 -30.43 -6.34
C LYS A 463 21.02 -29.41 -5.73
N GLU A 464 21.56 -28.49 -4.93
CA GLU A 464 20.79 -27.49 -4.19
C GLU A 464 20.41 -26.26 -5.05
N TYR A 465 21.29 -25.80 -5.93
CA TYR A 465 21.10 -24.54 -6.67
C TYR A 465 21.19 -24.67 -8.20
N GLY A 466 21.33 -25.89 -8.74
CA GLY A 466 21.44 -26.14 -10.19
C GLY A 466 22.70 -25.59 -10.88
N THR A 467 23.54 -24.81 -10.20
CA THR A 467 24.62 -24.01 -10.80
C THR A 467 26.03 -24.43 -10.38
N THR A 468 26.99 -24.25 -11.29
CA THR A 468 28.43 -24.37 -11.01
C THR A 468 29.10 -23.02 -10.75
N VAL A 469 28.38 -21.91 -10.88
CA VAL A 469 28.90 -20.54 -10.69
C VAL A 469 29.11 -20.28 -9.19
N ASN A 470 30.03 -19.38 -8.82
CA ASN A 470 30.16 -18.96 -7.42
C ASN A 470 28.93 -18.14 -7.03
N LEU A 471 28.36 -18.41 -5.85
CA LEU A 471 27.30 -17.55 -5.32
C LEU A 471 27.97 -16.30 -4.74
N PRO A 472 27.32 -15.13 -4.82
CA PRO A 472 27.78 -13.95 -4.11
C PRO A 472 27.89 -14.27 -2.62
N ARG A 473 28.94 -13.76 -1.97
CA ARG A 473 29.09 -13.95 -0.52
C ARG A 473 28.10 -13.03 0.18
N GLN A 474 27.22 -13.58 1.01
CA GLN A 474 26.41 -12.75 1.89
C GLN A 474 27.36 -11.92 2.78
N GLY A 475 27.24 -10.61 2.66
CA GLY A 475 28.03 -9.66 3.44
C GLY A 475 27.70 -9.72 4.92
N ARG A 476 28.39 -8.90 5.72
CA ARG A 476 28.02 -8.73 7.12
C ARG A 476 26.62 -8.08 7.20
N PRO A 477 25.66 -8.66 7.93
CA PRO A 477 24.34 -8.07 8.09
C PRO A 477 24.41 -6.62 8.61
N PRO A 478 23.59 -5.70 8.08
CA PRO A 478 23.52 -4.33 8.57
C PRO A 478 23.16 -4.26 10.07
N LYS A 479 23.64 -3.22 10.76
CA LYS A 479 23.32 -2.99 12.19
C LYS A 479 21.94 -2.38 12.42
N LEU A 480 21.32 -1.87 11.36
CA LEU A 480 19.97 -1.32 11.38
C LEU A 480 19.10 -2.25 10.55
N THR A 481 17.91 -2.61 11.03
CA THR A 481 16.91 -3.29 10.18
C THR A 481 16.40 -2.32 9.11
N GLY A 482 15.86 -2.86 8.00
CA GLY A 482 15.24 -2.05 6.94
C GLY A 482 14.16 -1.12 7.51
N ARG A 483 13.27 -1.67 8.35
CA ARG A 483 12.23 -0.94 9.07
C ARG A 483 12.76 0.24 9.90
N THR A 484 13.76 0.01 10.75
CA THR A 484 14.33 1.06 11.61
C THR A 484 15.09 2.09 10.78
N ARG A 485 15.76 1.67 9.70
CA ARG A 485 16.44 2.56 8.75
C ARG A 485 15.45 3.50 8.04
N ARG A 486 14.35 2.97 7.49
CA ARG A 486 13.28 3.74 6.83
C ARG A 486 12.58 4.69 7.78
N ALA A 487 12.16 4.23 8.96
CA ALA A 487 11.54 5.09 9.97
C ALA A 487 12.44 6.26 10.39
N LEU A 488 13.75 6.04 10.43
CA LEU A 488 14.75 7.06 10.73
C LEU A 488 14.86 8.08 9.59
N ILE A 489 14.88 7.63 8.33
CA ILE A 489 14.89 8.50 7.15
C ILE A 489 13.59 9.32 7.09
N ARG A 490 12.43 8.67 7.22
CA ARG A 490 11.10 9.32 7.23
C ARG A 490 11.01 10.41 8.30
N ASN A 491 11.49 10.13 9.52
CA ASN A 491 11.54 11.12 10.59
C ASN A 491 12.46 12.31 10.24
N ALA A 492 13.63 12.05 9.63
CA ALA A 492 14.55 13.10 9.20
C ALA A 492 14.00 13.97 8.06
N VAL A 493 13.21 13.41 7.14
CA VAL A 493 12.51 14.14 6.07
C VAL A 493 11.37 14.97 6.64
N LYS A 494 10.46 14.36 7.42
CA LYS A 494 9.30 15.04 8.03
C LYS A 494 9.72 16.13 9.03
N ARG A 495 10.90 15.98 9.67
CA ARG A 495 11.43 16.93 10.66
C ARG A 495 12.86 17.36 10.31
N PRO A 496 13.06 18.33 9.40
CA PRO A 496 14.40 18.74 8.95
C PRO A 496 15.33 19.31 10.05
N MET A 497 14.79 19.69 11.22
CA MET A 497 15.56 20.15 12.37
C MET A 497 15.86 19.07 13.41
N VAL A 498 15.48 17.81 13.15
CA VAL A 498 15.75 16.70 14.07
C VAL A 498 17.26 16.48 14.22
N THR A 499 17.71 16.23 15.45
CA THR A 499 19.13 15.97 15.71
C THR A 499 19.44 14.48 15.67
N LEU A 500 20.67 14.11 15.32
CA LEU A 500 21.13 12.72 15.39
C LEU A 500 20.95 12.10 16.78
N ASN A 501 20.96 12.93 17.84
CA ASN A 501 20.76 12.47 19.22
C ASN A 501 19.31 12.06 19.48
N GLU A 502 18.37 12.75 18.83
CA GLU A 502 16.95 12.47 18.93
C GLU A 502 16.59 11.23 18.11
N LEU A 503 17.13 11.12 16.88
CA LEU A 503 17.00 9.91 16.06
C LEU A 503 17.58 8.68 16.76
N GLN A 504 18.74 8.81 17.43
CA GLN A 504 19.33 7.72 18.22
C GLN A 504 18.44 7.26 19.38
N ARG A 505 17.72 8.18 20.02
CA ARG A 505 16.75 7.81 21.07
C ARG A 505 15.55 7.09 20.47
N SER A 506 15.10 7.52 19.30
CA SER A 506 14.02 6.88 18.56
C SER A 506 14.36 5.43 18.20
N THR A 507 15.55 5.16 17.65
CA THR A 507 15.95 3.78 17.32
C THR A 507 16.10 2.92 18.57
N ALA A 508 16.59 3.49 19.68
CA ALA A 508 16.72 2.78 20.95
C ALA A 508 15.36 2.39 21.56
N GLN A 509 14.29 3.16 21.31
CA GLN A 509 12.92 2.80 21.76
C GLN A 509 12.37 1.58 21.01
N VAL A 510 12.82 1.34 19.78
CA VAL A 510 12.44 0.20 18.94
C VAL A 510 13.40 -1.00 19.14
N GLY A 511 14.26 -0.96 20.17
CA GLY A 511 15.18 -2.05 20.50
C GLY A 511 16.53 -2.03 19.76
N GLU A 512 16.78 -1.03 18.90
CA GLU A 512 18.01 -0.92 18.12
C GLU A 512 18.94 0.20 18.64
N SER A 513 19.84 -0.19 19.55
CA SER A 513 20.86 0.71 20.09
C SER A 513 22.06 0.83 19.13
N VAL A 514 22.00 1.82 18.24
CA VAL A 514 23.10 2.12 17.29
C VAL A 514 23.85 3.41 17.64
N HIS A 515 25.09 3.52 17.16
CA HIS A 515 25.89 4.74 17.33
C HIS A 515 25.45 5.84 16.35
N ARG A 516 25.61 7.11 16.74
CA ARG A 516 25.24 8.29 15.91
C ARG A 516 25.90 8.29 14.52
N THR A 517 27.07 7.69 14.40
CA THR A 517 27.76 7.56 13.10
C THR A 517 27.08 6.55 12.19
N THR A 518 26.47 5.48 12.71
CA THR A 518 25.68 4.52 11.93
C THR A 518 24.45 5.21 11.36
N ILE A 519 23.75 5.98 12.20
CA ILE A 519 22.60 6.81 11.82
C ILE A 519 23.01 7.84 10.75
N SER A 520 24.09 8.56 10.98
CA SER A 520 24.59 9.55 10.02
C SER A 520 24.98 8.94 8.68
N ARG A 521 25.54 7.72 8.66
CA ARG A 521 25.88 7.02 7.42
C ARG A 521 24.64 6.56 6.67
N ALA A 522 23.64 6.04 7.38
CA ALA A 522 22.36 5.66 6.79
C ALA A 522 21.69 6.86 6.13
N LEU A 523 21.67 8.03 6.79
CA LEU A 523 21.14 9.27 6.23
C LEU A 523 21.95 9.78 5.03
N GLN A 524 23.28 9.70 5.08
CA GLN A 524 24.14 10.17 3.98
C GLN A 524 23.96 9.34 2.70
N LYS A 525 23.65 8.03 2.83
CA LYS A 525 23.38 7.18 1.66
C LYS A 525 22.20 7.69 0.84
N VAL A 526 21.16 8.19 1.51
CA VAL A 526 19.96 8.78 0.88
C VAL A 526 20.07 10.30 0.66
N GLY A 527 21.30 10.84 0.66
CA GLY A 527 21.53 12.27 0.38
C GLY A 527 21.15 13.25 1.49
N LEU A 528 20.82 12.77 2.70
CA LEU A 528 20.50 13.62 3.85
C LEU A 528 21.75 13.97 4.67
N TYR A 529 22.06 15.26 4.72
CA TYR A 529 23.26 15.77 5.40
C TYR A 529 22.92 16.72 6.55
N GLY A 530 23.60 16.55 7.69
CA GLY A 530 23.54 17.50 8.79
C GLY A 530 24.10 18.87 8.38
N ARG A 531 23.29 19.93 8.47
CA ARG A 531 23.65 21.32 8.17
C ARG A 531 23.30 22.24 9.35
N VAL A 532 24.03 23.35 9.50
CA VAL A 532 23.70 24.40 10.47
C VAL A 532 22.95 25.52 9.77
N ALA A 533 21.73 25.83 10.23
CA ALA A 533 20.93 26.92 9.70
C ALA A 533 21.65 28.28 9.87
N ARG A 534 21.80 29.04 8.78
CA ARG A 534 22.34 30.41 8.85
C ARG A 534 21.33 31.33 9.52
N ARG A 535 21.75 32.09 10.53
CA ARG A 535 20.95 33.18 11.11
C ARG A 535 20.81 34.29 10.06
N LYS A 536 19.56 34.59 9.65
CA LYS A 536 19.28 35.77 8.83
C LYS A 536 19.45 37.03 9.70
N PRO A 537 20.16 38.07 9.22
CA PRO A 537 20.16 39.35 9.91
C PRO A 537 18.73 39.92 9.91
N LEU A 538 18.34 40.53 11.03
CA LEU A 538 17.06 41.24 11.14
C LEU A 538 17.05 42.38 10.11
N LEU A 539 16.03 42.41 9.26
CA LEU A 539 15.77 43.58 8.42
C LEU A 539 15.28 44.68 9.36
N THR A 540 16.14 45.67 9.63
CA THR A 540 15.80 46.88 10.39
C THR A 540 15.23 47.96 9.50
#